data_AF-A0A8J6C055-F1
#
_entry.id   AF-A0A8J6C055-F1
#
_cell.length_a   1.000
_cell.length_b   1.000
_cell.length_c   1.000
_cell.angle_alpha   90.00
_cell.angle_beta   90.00
_cell.angle_gamma   90.00
#
_symmetry.space_group_name_H-M   'P 1'
#
loop_
_entity.id
_entity.type
_entity.pdbx_description
1 polymer ?
#
loop_
_entity_poly.entity_id
_entity_poly.type
_entity_poly.pdbx_seq_one_letter_code
_entity_poly.pdbx_strand_id
1 'polypeptide(L)'
;MAVAILAFALLAHVHTRAPSRAVPRASPSMVAGRSLSMLEPVGTAAYLRAEVTAHLDTEWIPQECHARIAALCADVFVDAATPIAPSVAPPPFDSGTLLIRIADRLIAESAGSDLFDEAFVGPYDVANLCSDLLLHRLGVGAECACNVVPTGVGDVAAAEALRARGLE
;
A
#
# COMPACT_ATOMS: atom_id res chain seq x y z
N MET A 1 -72.19 20.68 18.07
CA MET A 1 -70.93 19.92 18.30
C MET A 1 -70.41 19.48 16.95
N ALA A 2 -69.34 20.11 16.46
CA ALA A 2 -68.71 19.80 15.18
C ALA A 2 -67.38 19.09 15.44
N VAL A 3 -67.20 17.88 14.90
CA VAL A 3 -65.97 17.11 14.99
C VAL A 3 -65.25 17.25 13.65
N ALA A 4 -64.11 17.94 13.66
CA ALA A 4 -63.23 18.07 12.50
C ALA A 4 -62.31 16.84 12.42
N ILE A 5 -62.35 16.12 11.31
CA ILE A 5 -61.45 15.01 11.00
C ILE A 5 -60.30 15.57 10.17
N LEU A 6 -59.11 15.67 10.77
CA LEU A 6 -57.87 16.04 10.08
C LEU A 6 -57.30 14.77 9.40
N ALA A 7 -57.33 14.72 8.08
CA ALA A 7 -56.63 13.70 7.30
C ALA A 7 -55.15 14.07 7.16
N PHE A 8 -54.27 13.30 7.81
CA PHE A 8 -52.82 13.39 7.59
C PHE A 8 -52.45 12.61 6.31
N ALA A 9 -52.00 13.34 5.29
CA ALA A 9 -51.43 12.76 4.08
C ALA A 9 -50.03 12.21 4.37
N LEU A 10 -49.86 10.89 4.27
CA LEU A 10 -48.55 10.25 4.23
C LEU A 10 -47.89 10.56 2.86
N LEU A 11 -46.90 11.44 2.83
CA LEU A 11 -45.97 11.54 1.70
C LEU A 11 -44.91 10.43 1.83
N ALA A 12 -45.07 9.35 1.06
CA ALA A 12 -44.01 8.38 0.85
C ALA A 12 -42.91 8.99 -0.03
N HIS A 13 -41.81 9.43 0.58
CA HIS A 13 -40.59 9.84 -0.13
C HIS A 13 -39.85 8.60 -0.64
N VAL A 14 -40.22 8.13 -1.84
CA VAL A 14 -39.47 7.11 -2.57
C VAL A 14 -38.13 7.70 -3.00
N HIS A 15 -37.07 7.40 -2.26
CA HIS A 15 -35.70 7.66 -2.70
C HIS A 15 -35.36 6.69 -3.83
N THR A 16 -35.50 7.16 -5.08
CA THR A 16 -35.00 6.46 -6.25
C THR A 16 -33.47 6.48 -6.20
N ARG A 17 -32.89 5.38 -5.71
CA ARG A 17 -31.43 5.14 -5.75
C ARG A 17 -31.02 5.12 -7.22
N ALA A 18 -30.31 6.15 -7.66
CA ALA A 18 -29.79 6.22 -9.02
C ALA A 18 -28.88 4.99 -9.28
N PRO A 19 -28.95 4.37 -10.47
CA PRO A 19 -28.03 3.30 -10.83
C PRO A 19 -26.62 3.87 -10.83
N SER A 20 -25.80 3.44 -9.86
CA SER A 20 -24.39 3.82 -9.79
C SER A 20 -23.73 3.34 -11.08
N ARG A 21 -23.23 4.27 -11.90
CA ARG A 21 -22.40 3.92 -13.06
C ARG A 21 -21.25 3.07 -12.54
N ALA A 22 -21.12 1.84 -13.05
CA ALA A 22 -19.97 1.01 -12.78
C ALA A 22 -18.72 1.79 -13.22
N VAL A 23 -17.93 2.25 -12.25
CA VAL A 23 -16.62 2.84 -12.52
C VAL A 23 -15.78 1.74 -13.17
N PRO A 24 -15.26 1.92 -14.40
CA PRO A 24 -14.39 0.94 -15.00
C PRO A 24 -13.23 0.71 -14.03
N ARG A 25 -13.06 -0.54 -13.57
CA ARG A 25 -11.91 -0.91 -12.76
C ARG A 25 -10.67 -0.59 -13.59
N ALA A 26 -9.82 0.29 -13.07
CA ALA A 26 -8.50 0.50 -13.63
C ALA A 26 -7.85 -0.87 -13.78
N SER A 27 -7.31 -1.15 -14.96
CA SER A 27 -6.46 -2.33 -15.14
C SER A 27 -5.41 -2.31 -14.03
N PRO A 28 -5.16 -3.45 -13.35
CA PRO A 28 -4.17 -3.48 -12.27
C PRO A 28 -2.88 -2.86 -12.77
N SER A 29 -2.40 -1.83 -12.09
CA SER A 29 -1.17 -1.18 -12.50
C SER A 29 -0.02 -2.17 -12.36
N MET A 30 0.55 -2.56 -13.50
CA MET A 30 1.72 -3.42 -13.57
C MET A 30 2.94 -2.53 -13.41
N VAL A 31 3.76 -2.79 -12.40
CA VAL A 31 5.03 -2.06 -12.23
C VAL A 31 6.13 -2.90 -12.88
N ALA A 32 6.74 -2.36 -13.94
CA ALA A 32 7.73 -3.08 -14.75
C ALA A 32 7.23 -4.48 -15.22
N GLY A 33 5.94 -4.60 -15.54
CA GLY A 33 5.36 -5.88 -15.97
C GLY A 33 5.15 -6.90 -14.85
N ARG A 34 5.25 -6.51 -13.57
CA ARG A 34 4.96 -7.35 -12.40
C ARG A 34 3.79 -6.80 -11.61
N SER A 35 3.01 -7.70 -11.01
CA SER A 35 1.92 -7.36 -10.10
C SER A 35 2.27 -7.79 -8.69
N LEU A 36 1.82 -7.04 -7.68
CA LEU A 36 1.95 -7.43 -6.27
C LEU A 36 1.25 -8.74 -5.95
N SER A 37 0.25 -9.14 -6.74
CA SER A 37 -0.42 -10.44 -6.60
C SER A 37 0.48 -11.65 -6.90
N MET A 38 1.69 -11.42 -7.44
CA MET A 38 2.70 -12.48 -7.64
C MET A 38 3.45 -12.83 -6.35
N LEU A 39 3.35 -12.00 -5.31
CA LEU A 39 4.00 -12.24 -4.03
C LEU A 39 3.21 -13.28 -3.22
N GLU A 40 3.92 -14.24 -2.62
CA GLU A 40 3.30 -15.21 -1.72
C GLU A 40 2.82 -14.50 -0.43
N PRO A 41 1.53 -14.62 -0.04
CA PRO A 41 0.96 -13.79 1.01
C PRO A 41 1.62 -13.90 2.38
N VAL A 42 1.82 -15.13 2.89
CA VAL A 42 2.21 -15.35 4.29
C VAL A 42 3.65 -14.94 4.54
N GLY A 43 4.56 -15.39 3.67
CA GLY A 43 5.98 -15.05 3.74
C GLY A 43 6.23 -13.57 3.44
N THR A 44 5.42 -12.94 2.59
CA THR A 44 5.53 -11.50 2.33
C THR A 44 4.99 -10.67 3.48
N ALA A 45 3.91 -11.11 4.13
CA ALA A 45 3.42 -10.47 5.35
C ALA A 45 4.45 -10.57 6.48
N ALA A 46 5.09 -11.73 6.67
CA ALA A 46 6.16 -11.89 7.66
C ALA A 46 7.37 -10.97 7.37
N TYR A 47 7.75 -10.85 6.09
CA TYR A 47 8.78 -9.91 5.64
C TYR A 47 8.39 -8.46 5.94
N LEU A 48 7.18 -8.04 5.56
CA LEU A 48 6.69 -6.69 5.84
C LEU A 48 6.71 -6.36 7.33
N ARG A 49 6.28 -7.30 8.20
CA ARG A 49 6.32 -7.08 9.64
C ARG A 49 7.76 -6.82 10.11
N ALA A 50 8.70 -7.66 9.69
CA ALA A 50 10.10 -7.55 10.10
C ALA A 50 10.74 -6.24 9.63
N GLU A 51 10.59 -5.89 8.36
CA GLU A 51 11.24 -4.70 7.78
C GLU A 51 10.60 -3.39 8.27
N VAL A 52 9.27 -3.34 8.41
CA VAL A 52 8.59 -2.15 8.95
C VAL A 52 8.96 -1.96 10.42
N THR A 53 9.00 -3.02 11.22
CA THR A 53 9.49 -2.91 12.61
C THR A 53 10.94 -2.43 12.64
N ALA A 54 11.84 -3.03 11.84
CA ALA A 54 13.24 -2.63 11.81
C ALA A 54 13.43 -1.15 11.39
N HIS A 55 12.62 -0.65 10.46
CA HIS A 55 12.63 0.77 10.09
C HIS A 55 12.15 1.65 11.25
N LEU A 56 11.02 1.33 11.86
CA LEU A 56 10.47 2.10 12.97
C LEU A 56 11.36 2.03 14.22
N ASP A 57 12.12 0.96 14.42
CA ASP A 57 13.11 0.84 15.50
C ASP A 57 14.23 1.89 15.39
N THR A 58 14.45 2.47 14.20
CA THR A 58 15.37 3.58 13.99
C THR A 58 14.73 4.95 14.22
N GLU A 59 13.40 5.01 14.29
CA GLU A 59 12.62 6.21 14.50
C GLU A 59 12.32 6.44 15.99
N TRP A 60 12.08 7.69 16.37
CA TRP A 60 11.83 8.03 17.77
C TRP A 60 10.33 7.96 18.09
N ILE A 61 9.77 6.75 18.10
CA ILE A 61 8.39 6.47 18.51
C ILE A 61 8.37 5.37 19.60
N PRO A 62 7.28 5.23 20.38
CA PRO A 62 7.20 4.16 21.38
C PRO A 62 7.26 2.77 20.73
N GLN A 63 8.14 1.91 21.26
CA GLN A 63 8.43 0.58 20.70
C GLN A 63 7.18 -0.32 20.58
N GLU A 64 6.20 -0.15 21.48
CA GLU A 64 4.93 -0.87 21.42
C GLU A 64 4.08 -0.52 20.18
N CYS A 65 4.22 0.70 19.65
CA CYS A 65 3.57 1.11 18.42
C CYS A 65 4.17 0.42 17.19
N HIS A 66 5.47 0.06 17.23
CA HIS A 66 6.18 -0.47 16.06
C HIS A 66 5.59 -1.80 15.62
N ALA A 67 5.44 -2.73 16.58
CA ALA A 67 4.89 -4.05 16.34
C ALA A 67 3.43 -3.96 15.87
N ARG A 68 2.65 -3.02 16.42
CA ARG A 68 1.25 -2.80 16.02
C ARG A 68 1.13 -2.24 14.61
N ILE A 69 1.90 -1.20 14.28
CA ILE A 69 1.93 -0.60 12.94
C ILE A 69 2.38 -1.65 11.91
N ALA A 70 3.46 -2.38 12.19
CA ALA A 70 3.96 -3.42 11.32
C ALA A 70 2.95 -4.55 11.10
N ALA A 71 2.24 -4.97 12.16
CA ALA A 71 1.17 -5.95 12.06
C ALA A 71 0.02 -5.46 11.16
N LEU A 72 -0.47 -4.22 11.36
CA LEU A 72 -1.53 -3.64 10.55
C LEU A 72 -1.15 -3.56 9.06
N CYS A 73 0.08 -3.18 8.75
CA CYS A 73 0.57 -3.13 7.37
C CYS A 73 0.56 -4.52 6.71
N ALA A 74 1.03 -5.53 7.44
CA ALA A 74 1.04 -6.90 6.96
C ALA A 74 -0.37 -7.48 6.79
N ASP A 75 -1.28 -7.19 7.72
CA ASP A 75 -2.67 -7.66 7.66
C ASP A 75 -3.39 -7.05 6.46
N VAL A 76 -3.22 -5.75 6.19
CA VAL A 76 -3.77 -5.10 4.98
C VAL A 76 -3.24 -5.74 3.70
N PHE A 77 -1.96 -6.11 3.67
CA PHE A 77 -1.40 -6.83 2.52
C PHE A 77 -2.01 -8.22 2.35
N VAL A 78 -2.15 -9.00 3.43
CA VAL A 78 -2.81 -10.31 3.38
C VAL A 78 -4.25 -10.18 2.90
N ASP A 79 -4.99 -9.22 3.42
CA ASP A 79 -6.38 -8.96 3.00
C ASP A 79 -6.47 -8.59 1.52
N ALA A 80 -5.51 -7.81 1.00
CA ALA A 80 -5.45 -7.47 -0.41
C ALA A 80 -5.07 -8.68 -1.29
N ALA A 81 -4.20 -9.56 -0.79
CA ALA A 81 -3.72 -10.75 -1.49
C ALA A 81 -4.64 -11.97 -1.36
N THR A 82 -5.59 -11.95 -0.42
CA THR A 82 -6.51 -13.06 -0.19
C THR A 82 -7.67 -13.03 -1.19
N PRO A 83 -7.96 -14.14 -1.88
CA PRO A 83 -9.08 -14.20 -2.79
C PRO A 83 -10.42 -14.17 -2.04
N ILE A 84 -11.41 -13.47 -2.62
CA ILE A 84 -12.76 -13.33 -2.05
C ILE A 84 -13.51 -14.68 -2.01
N ALA A 85 -13.11 -15.64 -2.86
CA ALA A 85 -13.63 -17.00 -2.85
C ALA A 85 -12.53 -17.99 -3.31
N PRO A 86 -12.55 -19.25 -2.84
CA PRO A 86 -11.49 -20.24 -3.13
C PRO A 86 -11.25 -20.52 -4.62
N SER A 87 -12.25 -20.28 -5.47
CA SER A 87 -12.21 -20.49 -6.92
C SER A 87 -11.89 -19.24 -7.74
N VAL A 88 -11.67 -18.10 -7.07
CA VAL A 88 -11.42 -16.82 -7.72
C VAL A 88 -9.97 -16.43 -7.45
N ALA A 89 -9.20 -16.14 -8.48
CA ALA A 89 -7.86 -15.60 -8.28
C ALA A 89 -7.92 -14.29 -7.49
N PRO A 90 -6.92 -13.96 -6.65
CA PRO A 90 -6.88 -12.67 -5.96
C PRO A 90 -7.07 -11.55 -6.97
N PRO A 91 -7.87 -10.51 -6.64
CA PRO A 91 -7.95 -9.36 -7.50
C PRO A 91 -6.54 -8.79 -7.64
N PRO A 92 -6.06 -8.53 -8.86
CA PRO A 92 -4.77 -7.91 -9.02
C PRO A 92 -4.86 -6.50 -8.42
N PHE A 93 -3.89 -6.16 -7.57
CA PHE A 93 -3.79 -4.86 -6.91
C PHE A 93 -2.41 -4.27 -7.17
N ASP A 94 -2.36 -2.95 -7.24
CA ASP A 94 -1.13 -2.21 -7.44
C ASP A 94 -0.63 -1.56 -6.15
N SER A 95 0.61 -1.07 -6.20
CA SER A 95 1.27 -0.42 -5.07
C SER A 95 0.52 0.83 -4.62
N GLY A 96 -0.03 1.62 -5.53
CA GLY A 96 -0.81 2.82 -5.18
C GLY A 96 -2.09 2.49 -4.40
N THR A 97 -2.82 1.48 -4.83
CA THR A 97 -4.03 1.00 -4.14
C THR A 97 -3.68 0.45 -2.75
N LEU A 98 -2.60 -0.32 -2.63
CA LEU A 98 -2.19 -0.88 -1.36
C LEU A 98 -1.72 0.21 -0.39
N LEU A 99 -0.92 1.16 -0.87
CA LEU A 99 -0.48 2.33 -0.11
C LEU A 99 -1.68 3.07 0.49
N ILE A 100 -2.70 3.40 -0.32
CA ILE A 100 -3.91 4.07 0.17
C ILE A 100 -4.58 3.23 1.26
N ARG A 101 -4.73 1.91 1.06
CA ARG A 101 -5.37 1.03 2.06
C ARG A 101 -4.59 0.98 3.37
N ILE A 102 -3.25 0.94 3.30
CA ILE A 102 -2.39 0.94 4.50
C ILE A 102 -2.54 2.28 5.23
N ALA A 103 -2.43 3.40 4.51
CA ALA A 103 -2.58 4.73 5.10
C ALA A 103 -3.96 4.91 5.76
N ASP A 104 -5.04 4.55 5.06
CA ASP A 104 -6.41 4.61 5.59
C ASP A 104 -6.57 3.74 6.84
N ARG A 105 -6.01 2.53 6.85
CA ARG A 105 -6.07 1.63 8.01
C ARG A 105 -5.34 2.22 9.22
N LEU A 106 -4.14 2.77 9.00
CA LEU A 106 -3.35 3.41 10.05
C LEU A 106 -4.03 4.67 10.59
N ILE A 107 -4.57 5.52 9.71
CA ILE A 107 -5.36 6.70 10.11
C ILE A 107 -6.56 6.29 10.96
N ALA A 108 -7.31 5.27 10.53
CA ALA A 108 -8.46 4.77 11.27
C ALA A 108 -8.08 4.22 12.65
N GLU A 109 -6.94 3.53 12.76
CA GLU A 109 -6.45 3.02 14.05
C GLU A 109 -5.95 4.14 14.98
N SER A 110 -5.43 5.22 14.39
CA SER A 110 -4.90 6.39 15.11
C SER A 110 -6.01 7.32 15.58
N ALA A 111 -7.21 7.23 14.98
CA ALA A 111 -8.38 8.00 15.39
C ALA A 111 -8.84 7.55 16.79
N GLY A 112 -8.27 8.15 17.83
CA GLY A 112 -8.52 7.82 19.23
C GLY A 112 -7.43 6.96 19.88
N SER A 113 -6.24 6.87 19.29
CA SER A 113 -5.06 6.30 19.95
C SER A 113 -3.81 7.13 19.67
N ASP A 114 -2.86 7.08 20.60
CA ASP A 114 -1.61 7.85 20.54
C ASP A 114 -0.58 7.21 19.59
N LEU A 115 -1.04 6.45 18.59
CA LEU A 115 -0.20 5.60 17.73
C LEU A 115 0.86 6.40 16.96
N PHE A 116 0.56 7.66 16.62
CA PHE A 116 1.47 8.58 15.93
C PHE A 116 1.58 9.96 16.59
N ASP A 117 1.05 10.16 17.80
CA ASP A 117 0.92 11.50 18.40
C ASP A 117 2.26 12.20 18.68
N GLU A 118 3.36 11.44 18.74
CA GLU A 118 4.74 11.95 18.89
C GLU A 118 5.69 11.44 17.80
N ALA A 119 5.14 10.91 16.69
CA ALA A 119 5.93 10.28 15.65
C ALA A 119 6.50 11.27 14.63
N PHE A 120 7.78 11.11 14.28
CA PHE A 120 8.39 11.79 13.12
C PHE A 120 7.90 11.24 11.78
N VAL A 121 7.27 10.07 11.80
CA VAL A 121 6.73 9.36 10.63
C VAL A 121 5.21 9.27 10.73
N GLY A 122 4.51 9.59 9.65
CA GLY A 122 3.06 9.52 9.58
C GLY A 122 2.54 8.24 8.88
N PRO A 123 1.22 8.02 8.87
CA PRO A 123 0.58 6.90 8.17
C PRO A 123 0.98 6.76 6.70
N TYR A 124 1.12 7.87 5.97
CA TYR A 124 1.52 7.86 4.57
C TYR A 124 3.01 7.54 4.37
N ASP A 125 3.88 7.92 5.31
CA ASP A 125 5.31 7.58 5.24
C ASP A 125 5.50 6.07 5.42
N VAL A 126 4.79 5.48 6.38
CA VAL A 126 4.78 4.02 6.57
C VAL A 126 4.18 3.30 5.36
N ALA A 127 3.11 3.84 4.76
CA ALA A 127 2.50 3.26 3.56
C ALA A 127 3.45 3.32 2.35
N ASN A 128 4.19 4.43 2.20
CA ASN A 128 5.23 4.58 1.17
C ASN A 128 6.35 3.55 1.38
N LEU A 129 6.87 3.42 2.61
CA LEU A 129 7.85 2.39 2.96
C LEU A 129 7.35 0.99 2.58
N CYS A 130 6.11 0.64 2.91
CA CYS A 130 5.54 -0.66 2.58
C CYS A 130 5.49 -0.89 1.05
N SER A 131 5.12 0.14 0.29
CA SER A 131 5.16 0.08 -1.18
C SER A 131 6.59 -0.21 -1.68
N ASP A 132 7.58 0.51 -1.19
CA ASP A 132 8.98 0.33 -1.61
C ASP A 132 9.52 -1.06 -1.24
N LEU A 133 9.24 -1.53 -0.02
CA LEU A 133 9.63 -2.87 0.44
C LEU A 133 9.04 -3.98 -0.44
N LEU A 134 7.78 -3.82 -0.86
CA LEU A 134 7.10 -4.80 -1.72
C LEU A 134 7.59 -4.78 -3.15
N LEU A 135 7.84 -3.58 -3.70
CA LEU A 135 8.46 -3.41 -5.00
C LEU A 135 9.87 -4.01 -5.01
N HIS A 136 10.66 -3.73 -3.98
CA HIS A 136 11.98 -4.36 -3.78
C HIS A 136 11.88 -5.88 -3.75
N ARG A 137 10.92 -6.43 -2.99
CA ARG A 137 10.70 -7.89 -2.90
C ARG A 137 10.20 -8.50 -4.22
N LEU A 138 9.50 -7.74 -5.05
CA LEU A 138 9.17 -8.11 -6.43
C LEU A 138 10.39 -8.07 -7.36
N GLY A 139 11.55 -7.61 -6.90
CA GLY A 139 12.72 -7.35 -7.75
C GLY A 139 12.54 -6.13 -8.66
N VAL A 140 11.64 -5.21 -8.29
CA VAL A 140 11.35 -3.97 -9.01
C VAL A 140 11.81 -2.83 -8.11
N GLY A 141 13.03 -2.32 -8.33
CA GLY A 141 13.61 -1.31 -7.43
C GLY A 141 15.05 -1.61 -7.03
N ALA A 142 15.83 -2.24 -7.93
CA ALA A 142 17.27 -2.08 -7.86
C ALA A 142 17.57 -0.66 -8.36
N GLU A 143 17.88 0.21 -7.39
CA GLU A 143 18.57 1.48 -7.57
C GLU A 143 17.77 2.51 -8.40
N CYS A 144 17.25 3.54 -7.73
CA CYS A 144 17.16 4.83 -8.42
C CYS A 144 18.54 5.10 -9.04
N ALA A 145 18.62 5.50 -10.30
CA ALA A 145 19.89 5.89 -10.92
C ALA A 145 20.66 6.95 -10.10
N CYS A 146 19.95 7.64 -9.19
CA CYS A 146 20.47 8.58 -8.21
C CYS A 146 21.19 7.95 -6.99
N ASN A 147 20.96 6.67 -6.68
CA ASN A 147 21.55 5.91 -5.56
C ASN A 147 22.60 4.89 -6.01
N VAL A 148 22.98 4.90 -7.28
CA VAL A 148 24.20 4.21 -7.73
C VAL A 148 25.37 5.03 -7.18
N VAL A 149 25.84 4.70 -5.98
CA VAL A 149 27.22 5.04 -5.62
C VAL A 149 28.05 4.26 -6.64
N PRO A 150 28.86 4.92 -7.49
CA PRO A 150 29.74 4.19 -8.38
C PRO A 150 30.68 3.38 -7.48
N THR A 151 30.38 2.10 -7.33
CA THR A 151 31.29 1.16 -6.70
C THR A 151 32.37 0.97 -7.75
N GLY A 152 33.39 1.83 -7.68
CA GLY A 152 34.44 2.05 -8.70
C GLY A 152 35.33 0.85 -9.01
N VAL A 153 34.81 -0.36 -8.91
CA VAL A 153 35.45 -1.63 -9.20
C VAL A 153 34.90 -2.24 -10.50
N GLY A 154 33.68 -1.86 -10.95
CA GLY A 154 33.08 -2.36 -12.20
C GLY A 154 33.36 -1.50 -13.44
N ASP A 155 33.59 -0.19 -13.26
CA ASP A 155 33.65 0.77 -14.37
C ASP A 155 34.97 0.79 -15.14
N VAL A 156 36.05 0.20 -14.59
CA VAL A 156 37.35 0.20 -15.28
C VAL A 156 37.32 -0.72 -16.51
N ALA A 157 36.70 -1.90 -16.38
CA ALA A 157 36.61 -2.85 -17.49
C ALA A 157 35.67 -2.37 -18.61
N ALA A 158 34.57 -1.71 -18.25
CA ALA A 158 33.64 -1.12 -19.22
C ALA A 158 34.26 0.10 -19.92
N ALA A 159 34.96 0.96 -19.19
CA ALA A 159 35.68 2.11 -19.76
C ALA A 159 36.87 1.69 -20.63
N GLU A 160 37.63 0.66 -20.25
CA GLU A 160 38.70 0.10 -21.09
C GLU A 160 38.15 -0.57 -22.36
N ALA A 161 36.99 -1.24 -22.28
CA ALA A 161 36.34 -1.82 -23.45
C ALA A 161 35.82 -0.76 -24.44
N LEU A 162 35.38 0.41 -23.95
CA LEU A 162 34.98 1.56 -24.78
C LEU A 162 36.19 2.24 -25.44
N ARG A 163 37.27 2.46 -24.68
CA ARG A 163 38.55 2.97 -25.21
C ARG A 163 39.15 2.07 -26.28
N ALA A 164 39.15 0.75 -26.05
CA ALA A 164 39.65 -0.22 -27.02
C ALA A 164 38.86 -0.20 -28.35
N ARG A 165 37.66 0.37 -28.35
CA ARG A 165 36.80 0.53 -29.53
C ARG A 165 36.91 1.91 -30.18
N GLY A 166 37.73 2.83 -29.64
CA GLY A 166 37.93 4.17 -30.18
C GLY A 166 36.67 5.05 -30.11
N LEU A 167 35.79 4.76 -29.15
CA LEU A 167 34.54 5.49 -28.92
C LEU A 167 34.68 6.28 -27.61
N GLU A 168 35.38 7.41 -27.66
CA GLU A 168 35.36 8.46 -26.62
C GLU A 168 34.68 9.71 -27.17
#